data_AF-A0A3M1U6V9-F1
#
_entry.id   AF-A0A3M1U6V9-F1
#
_cell.length_a   1.000
_cell.length_b   1.000
_cell.length_c   1.000
_cell.angle_alpha   90.00
_cell.angle_beta   90.00
_cell.angle_gamma   90.00
#
_symmetry.space_group_name_H-M   'P 1'
#
loop_
_entity.id
_entity.type
_entity.pdbx_description
1 polymer ?
#
loop_
_entity_poly.entity_id
_entity_poly.type
_entity_poly.pdbx_seq_one_letter_code
_entity_poly.pdbx_strand_id
1 'polypeptide(L)'
;YPHGPRQGGEGLTLEETFEHWDRIFRDTANLLDICAFQDGQVLYEHVPDLMRGLSELGANYGITMWSNVETFARDMPIKFPPADWRNLRWKMEAASPYVEKLITFEFSHFLSPHSCYLAARNLFRRYAEHFGIDASRWLGQQ
;
A
#
# COMPACT_ATOMS: atom_id res chain seq x y z
N TYR A 1 7.70 -6.53 14.43
CA TYR A 1 6.77 -6.09 13.38
C TYR A 1 5.38 -6.49 13.83
N PRO A 2 4.40 -5.56 13.95
CA PRO A 2 3.04 -5.95 14.21
C PRO A 2 2.53 -6.79 13.03
N HIS A 3 2.13 -8.03 13.30
CA HIS A 3 1.44 -8.86 12.33
C HIS A 3 0.00 -8.36 12.24
N GLY A 4 -0.54 -8.28 11.03
CA GLY A 4 -1.95 -7.97 10.81
C GLY A 4 -2.72 -9.23 10.37
N PRO A 5 -4.06 -9.21 10.44
CA PRO A 5 -4.89 -10.39 10.18
C PRO A 5 -4.66 -10.99 8.78
N ARG A 6 -4.23 -10.19 7.80
CA ARG A 6 -3.88 -10.65 6.44
C ARG A 6 -2.56 -11.42 6.34
N GLN A 7 -1.85 -11.62 7.45
CA GLN A 7 -0.62 -12.42 7.54
C GLN A 7 -0.83 -13.75 8.30
N GLY A 8 -2.04 -14.04 8.79
CA GLY A 8 -2.36 -15.30 9.45
C GLY A 8 -2.02 -15.39 10.94
N GLY A 9 -1.81 -14.25 11.61
CA GLY A 9 -1.69 -14.16 13.08
C GLY A 9 -2.83 -13.35 13.70
N GLU A 10 -2.97 -13.37 15.04
CA GLU A 10 -3.80 -12.41 15.76
C GLU A 10 -3.25 -11.01 15.48
N GLY A 11 -4.00 -10.22 14.72
CA GLY A 11 -3.63 -8.87 14.38
C GLY A 11 -3.85 -7.92 15.54
N LEU A 12 -3.02 -6.88 15.64
CA LEU A 12 -3.33 -5.77 16.56
C LEU A 12 -4.64 -5.09 16.15
N THR A 13 -5.39 -4.64 17.15
CA THR A 13 -6.47 -3.67 16.95
C THR A 13 -5.90 -2.34 16.43
N LEU A 14 -6.76 -1.44 15.92
CA LEU A 14 -6.32 -0.11 15.50
C LEU A 14 -5.75 0.69 16.69
N GLU A 15 -6.36 0.58 17.87
CA GLU A 15 -5.88 1.24 19.09
C GLU A 15 -4.47 0.76 19.47
N GLU A 16 -4.27 -0.55 19.59
CA GLU A 16 -2.95 -1.12 19.87
C GLU A 16 -1.91 -0.78 18.78
N THR A 17 -2.36 -0.68 17.53
CA THR A 17 -1.50 -0.23 16.42
C THR A 17 -1.03 1.20 16.64
N PHE A 18 -1.93 2.13 16.96
CA PHE A 18 -1.58 3.52 17.19
C PHE A 18 -0.71 3.70 18.44
N GLU A 19 -1.00 3.00 19.54
CA GLU A 19 -0.14 3.02 20.73
C GLU A 19 1.28 2.51 20.42
N HIS A 20 1.40 1.47 19.60
CA HIS A 20 2.70 0.95 19.21
C HIS A 20 3.47 1.97 18.36
N TRP A 21 2.82 2.55 17.35
CA TRP A 21 3.45 3.53 16.47
C TRP A 21 3.78 4.85 17.17
N ASP A 22 2.99 5.25 18.17
CA ASP A 22 3.28 6.44 18.98
C ASP A 22 4.63 6.30 19.69
N ARG A 23 4.85 5.14 20.31
CA ARG A 23 6.15 4.83 20.94
C ARG A 23 7.29 4.84 19.92
N ILE A 24 7.11 4.21 18.75
CA ILE A 24 8.13 4.16 17.71
C ILE A 24 8.46 5.57 17.22
N PHE A 25 7.46 6.38 16.89
CA PHE A 25 7.68 7.73 16.38
C PHE A 25 8.29 8.64 17.44
N ARG A 26 7.86 8.56 18.69
CA ARG A 26 8.50 9.31 19.79
C ARG A 26 9.99 9.00 19.92
N ASP A 27 10.35 7.72 19.81
CA ASP A 27 11.74 7.27 19.99
C ASP A 27 12.60 7.53 18.73
N THR A 28 11.98 7.82 17.58
CA THR A 28 12.67 7.97 16.27
C THR A 28 12.43 9.31 15.56
N ALA A 29 11.68 10.24 16.15
CA ALA A 29 11.23 11.49 15.51
C ALA A 29 12.36 12.32 14.87
N ASN A 30 13.55 12.31 15.48
CA ASN A 30 14.71 13.07 14.98
C ASN A 30 15.60 12.29 14.01
N LEU A 31 15.20 11.08 13.62
CA LEU A 31 15.97 10.17 12.76
C LEU A 31 15.24 9.84 11.45
N LEU A 32 13.95 10.13 11.34
CA LEU A 32 13.09 9.74 10.22
C LEU A 32 12.31 10.93 9.71
N ASP A 33 12.47 11.27 8.43
CA ASP A 33 11.63 12.27 7.78
C ASP A 33 10.31 11.68 7.28
N ILE A 34 10.35 10.41 6.84
CA ILE A 34 9.24 9.77 6.13
C ILE A 34 9.02 8.35 6.66
N CYS A 35 7.76 7.99 6.87
CA CYS A 35 7.34 6.61 7.09
C CYS A 35 6.36 6.16 5.99
N ALA A 36 6.73 5.11 5.25
CA ALA A 36 5.89 4.52 4.20
C ALA A 36 5.23 3.22 4.68
N PHE A 37 3.99 3.31 5.17
CA PHE A 37 3.31 2.17 5.79
C PHE A 37 2.80 1.17 4.76
N GLN A 38 3.00 -0.14 4.97
CA GLN A 38 2.50 -1.20 4.09
C GLN A 38 1.01 -1.44 4.31
N ASP A 39 0.18 -1.18 3.29
CA ASP A 39 -1.28 -1.26 3.40
C ASP A 39 -1.84 -2.70 3.48
N GLY A 40 -1.03 -3.69 3.09
CA GLY A 40 -1.42 -5.10 3.01
C GLY A 40 -1.70 -5.78 4.34
N GLN A 41 -1.39 -5.14 5.48
CA GLN A 41 -1.42 -5.79 6.79
C GLN A 41 -2.81 -5.76 7.43
N VAL A 42 -3.61 -4.73 7.17
CA VAL A 42 -4.96 -4.55 7.76
C VAL A 42 -6.08 -4.99 6.84
N LEU A 43 -7.30 -5.19 7.34
CA LEU A 43 -8.46 -5.41 6.49
C LEU A 43 -8.76 -4.18 5.61
N TYR A 44 -9.38 -4.38 4.44
CA TYR A 44 -9.58 -3.33 3.44
C TYR A 44 -10.41 -2.15 3.98
N GLU A 45 -11.41 -2.44 4.79
CA GLU A 45 -12.29 -1.47 5.45
C GLU A 45 -11.58 -0.60 6.48
N HIS A 46 -10.46 -1.06 7.04
CA HIS A 46 -9.70 -0.32 8.05
C HIS A 46 -8.60 0.55 7.44
N VAL A 47 -8.33 0.46 6.13
CA VAL A 47 -7.29 1.27 5.47
C VAL A 47 -7.50 2.78 5.68
N PRO A 48 -8.71 3.36 5.50
CA PRO A 48 -8.91 4.79 5.70
C PRO A 48 -8.61 5.23 7.14
N ASP A 49 -9.14 4.53 8.13
CA ASP A 49 -8.97 4.89 9.55
C ASP A 49 -7.53 4.71 10.00
N LEU A 50 -6.85 3.66 9.54
CA LEU A 50 -5.43 3.45 9.80
C LEU A 50 -4.59 4.58 9.20
N MET A 51 -4.80 4.93 7.93
CA MET A 51 -4.00 5.96 7.24
C MET A 51 -4.24 7.35 7.85
N ARG A 52 -5.49 7.67 8.22
CA ARG A 52 -5.82 8.90 8.95
C ARG A 52 -5.10 8.96 10.28
N GLY A 53 -5.22 7.93 11.12
CA GLY A 53 -4.60 7.90 12.45
C GLY A 53 -3.08 7.93 12.40
N LEU A 54 -2.46 7.18 11.48
CA LEU A 54 -1.00 7.24 11.28
C LEU A 54 -0.54 8.61 10.78
N SER A 55 -1.31 9.29 9.92
CA SER A 55 -1.00 10.65 9.46
C SER A 55 -1.06 11.67 10.59
N GLU A 56 -2.11 11.65 11.41
CA GLU A 56 -2.25 12.53 12.56
C GLU A 56 -1.12 12.29 13.57
N LEU A 57 -0.77 11.02 13.78
CA LEU A 57 0.33 10.63 14.65
C LEU A 57 1.69 11.08 14.11
N GLY A 58 1.97 10.85 12.82
CA GLY A 58 3.20 11.30 12.18
C GLY A 58 3.38 12.82 12.27
N ALA A 59 2.30 13.58 12.08
CA ALA A 59 2.30 15.03 12.21
C ALA A 59 2.72 15.52 13.62
N ASN A 60 2.36 14.80 14.69
CA ASN A 60 2.78 15.12 16.06
C ASN A 60 4.31 15.04 16.26
N TYR A 61 4.99 14.23 15.45
CA TYR A 61 6.43 13.98 15.54
C TYR A 61 7.23 14.55 14.36
N GLY A 62 6.59 15.30 13.45
CA GLY A 62 7.24 15.85 12.26
C GLY A 62 7.60 14.80 11.19
N ILE A 63 6.93 13.64 11.20
CA ILE A 63 7.15 12.56 10.25
C ILE A 63 6.09 12.62 9.14
N THR A 64 6.54 12.70 7.89
CA THR A 64 5.65 12.67 6.73
C THR A 64 5.20 11.24 6.45
N MET A 65 3.88 11.05 6.35
CA MET A 65 3.32 9.75 6.03
C MET A 65 3.18 9.54 4.51
N TRP A 66 3.72 8.42 4.05
CA TRP A 66 3.47 7.84 2.72
C TRP A 66 2.73 6.51 2.88
N SER A 67 2.04 6.08 1.83
CA SER A 67 1.47 4.73 1.78
C SER A 67 2.25 3.86 0.79
N ASN A 68 2.76 2.73 1.28
CA ASN A 68 3.25 1.67 0.42
C ASN A 68 2.08 0.78 0.03
N VAL A 69 1.49 1.09 -1.12
CA VAL A 69 0.35 0.40 -1.70
C VAL A 69 0.85 -0.87 -2.39
N GLU A 70 0.62 -2.02 -1.77
CA GLU A 70 1.08 -3.29 -2.31
C GLU A 70 0.38 -3.63 -3.62
N THR A 71 1.14 -3.92 -4.66
CA THR A 71 0.62 -4.30 -5.99
C THR A 71 0.41 -5.81 -6.13
N PHE A 72 0.57 -6.57 -5.05
CA PHE A 72 0.33 -8.01 -4.96
C PHE A 72 -0.80 -8.35 -3.97
N ALA A 73 -1.36 -9.55 -4.11
CA ALA A 73 -2.45 -10.04 -3.26
C ALA A 73 -1.93 -11.01 -2.18
N ARG A 74 -2.38 -10.82 -0.93
CA ARG A 74 -2.04 -11.68 0.23
C ARG A 74 -3.08 -12.75 0.54
N ASP A 75 -4.28 -12.58 0.01
CA ASP A 75 -5.50 -13.36 0.23
C ASP A 75 -5.70 -14.48 -0.80
N MET A 76 -4.63 -14.87 -1.50
CA MET A 76 -4.64 -15.93 -2.51
C MET A 76 -3.92 -17.19 -2.01
N PRO A 77 -4.28 -18.40 -2.50
CA PRO A 77 -3.58 -19.65 -2.14
C PRO A 77 -2.11 -19.66 -2.54
N ILE A 78 -1.73 -18.87 -3.54
CA ILE A 78 -0.34 -18.66 -3.96
C ILE A 78 0.16 -17.36 -3.32
N LYS A 79 1.36 -17.38 -2.73
CA LYS A 79 2.00 -16.21 -2.13
C LYS A 79 3.20 -15.80 -3.01
N PHE A 80 3.15 -14.71 -3.79
CA PHE A 80 2.07 -13.71 -3.97
C PHE A 80 1.84 -13.42 -5.47
N PRO A 81 0.59 -13.44 -5.98
CA PRO A 81 0.28 -12.99 -7.35
C PRO A 81 0.03 -11.48 -7.41
N PRO A 82 0.04 -10.85 -8.60
CA PRO A 82 -0.42 -9.47 -8.79
C PRO A 82 -1.83 -9.24 -8.25
N ALA A 83 -2.09 -8.05 -7.73
CA ALA A 83 -3.38 -7.66 -7.15
C ALA A 83 -4.49 -7.52 -8.20
N ASP A 84 -5.74 -7.65 -7.77
CA ASP A 84 -6.90 -7.24 -8.56
C ASP A 84 -6.93 -5.70 -8.65
N TRP A 85 -7.24 -5.18 -9.84
CA TRP A 85 -7.31 -3.74 -10.08
C TRP A 85 -8.29 -3.02 -9.15
N ARG A 86 -9.45 -3.61 -8.86
CA ARG A 86 -10.46 -3.02 -7.97
C ARG A 86 -9.91 -2.81 -6.56
N ASN A 87 -9.16 -3.80 -6.08
CA ASN A 87 -8.52 -3.75 -4.77
C ASN A 87 -7.39 -2.72 -4.75
N LEU A 88 -6.53 -2.71 -5.77
CA LEU A 88 -5.46 -1.71 -5.88
C LEU A 88 -6.03 -0.28 -5.91
N ARG A 89 -7.03 -0.04 -6.77
CA ARG A 89 -7.72 1.25 -6.88
C ARG A 89 -8.32 1.69 -5.56
N TRP A 90 -9.07 0.81 -4.89
CA TRP A 90 -9.67 1.11 -3.61
C TRP A 90 -8.62 1.52 -2.57
N LYS A 91 -7.51 0.78 -2.46
CA LYS A 91 -6.43 1.12 -1.51
C LYS A 91 -5.80 2.48 -1.81
N MET A 92 -5.57 2.80 -3.09
CA MET A 92 -5.06 4.12 -3.48
C MET A 92 -6.05 5.22 -3.10
N GLU A 93 -7.34 5.09 -3.44
CA GLU A 93 -8.38 6.07 -3.14
C GLU A 93 -8.57 6.26 -1.62
N ALA A 94 -8.52 5.16 -0.85
CA ALA A 94 -8.67 5.17 0.60
C ALA A 94 -7.48 5.85 1.33
N ALA A 95 -6.25 5.69 0.82
CA ALA A 95 -5.06 6.24 1.44
C ALA A 95 -4.77 7.69 1.03
N SER A 96 -5.04 8.04 -0.24
CA SER A 96 -4.65 9.33 -0.84
C SER A 96 -5.02 10.59 -0.04
N PRO A 97 -6.19 10.70 0.63
CA PRO A 97 -6.54 11.90 1.39
C PRO A 97 -5.66 12.16 2.61
N TYR A 98 -4.91 11.14 3.08
CA TYR A 98 -4.21 11.17 4.36
C TYR A 98 -2.69 11.10 4.23
N VAL A 99 -2.14 10.88 3.03
CA VAL A 99 -0.69 10.69 2.84
C VAL A 99 -0.17 11.57 1.72
N GLU A 100 1.10 11.97 1.82
CA GLU A 100 1.72 12.84 0.81
C GLU A 100 1.99 12.09 -0.50
N LYS A 101 2.32 10.79 -0.42
CA LYS A 101 2.71 9.99 -1.58
C LYS A 101 2.30 8.54 -1.45
N LEU A 102 1.95 7.95 -2.59
CA LEU A 102 1.79 6.51 -2.76
C LEU A 102 3.04 5.94 -3.45
N ILE A 103 3.61 4.89 -2.87
CA ILE A 103 4.68 4.08 -3.46
C ILE A 103 4.26 2.62 -3.47
N THR A 104 5.05 1.72 -4.07
CA THR A 104 4.69 0.30 -4.11
C THR A 104 5.91 -0.62 -3.98
N PHE A 105 5.73 -1.69 -3.20
CA PHE A 105 6.43 -2.95 -3.41
C PHE A 105 5.52 -3.88 -4.23
N GLU A 106 5.82 -4.22 -5.48
CA GLU A 106 6.92 -3.72 -6.31
C GLU A 106 6.51 -3.72 -7.79
N PHE A 107 6.98 -2.72 -8.54
CA PHE A 107 6.56 -2.48 -9.93
C PHE A 107 6.93 -3.63 -10.87
N SER A 108 8.19 -4.03 -10.91
CA SER A 108 8.75 -4.98 -11.88
C SER A 108 8.03 -6.32 -11.88
N HIS A 109 7.69 -6.85 -10.71
CA HIS A 109 7.00 -8.14 -10.59
C HIS A 109 5.49 -7.99 -10.69
N PHE A 110 4.89 -7.00 -10.05
CA PHE A 110 3.44 -7.02 -9.83
C PHE A 110 2.66 -6.00 -10.65
N LEU A 111 3.33 -5.04 -11.30
CA LEU A 111 2.69 -4.00 -12.10
C LEU A 111 3.35 -3.75 -13.46
N SER A 112 4.46 -4.40 -13.79
CA SER A 112 5.17 -4.16 -15.05
C SER A 112 4.49 -4.87 -16.23
N PRO A 113 4.42 -4.23 -17.41
CA PRO A 113 4.02 -4.89 -18.65
C PRO A 113 4.99 -6.01 -19.09
N HIS A 114 6.20 -6.02 -18.55
CA HIS A 114 7.27 -6.98 -18.81
C HIS A 114 7.46 -8.04 -17.71
N SER A 115 6.55 -8.08 -16.73
CA SER A 115 6.61 -9.09 -15.66
C SER A 115 6.45 -10.52 -16.21
N CYS A 116 7.05 -11.49 -15.51
CA CYS A 116 6.76 -12.91 -15.71
C CYS A 116 5.31 -13.28 -15.34
N TYR A 117 4.65 -12.48 -14.48
CA TYR A 117 3.23 -12.59 -14.20
C TYR A 117 2.43 -11.86 -15.28
N LEU A 118 1.76 -12.62 -16.15
CA LEU A 118 0.88 -12.03 -17.18
C LEU A 118 -0.25 -11.16 -16.58
N ALA A 119 -0.69 -11.47 -15.37
CA ALA A 119 -1.66 -10.66 -14.63
C ALA A 119 -1.14 -9.23 -14.34
N ALA A 120 0.16 -9.04 -14.12
CA ALA A 120 0.75 -7.72 -13.88
C ALA A 120 0.64 -6.81 -15.12
N ARG A 121 0.76 -7.39 -16.33
CA ARG A 121 0.53 -6.64 -17.59
C ARG A 121 -0.92 -6.14 -17.68
N ASN A 122 -1.89 -6.96 -17.28
CA ASN A 122 -3.29 -6.55 -17.25
C ASN A 122 -3.54 -5.48 -16.18
N LEU A 123 -2.91 -5.62 -15.00
CA LEU A 123 -2.99 -4.62 -13.94
C LEU A 123 -2.41 -3.27 -14.38
N PHE A 124 -1.25 -3.28 -15.06
CA PHE A 124 -0.65 -2.09 -15.67
C PHE A 124 -1.59 -1.40 -16.64
N ARG A 125 -2.21 -2.18 -17.54
CA ARG A 125 -3.18 -1.65 -18.51
C ARG A 125 -4.34 -0.96 -17.81
N ARG A 126 -4.93 -1.58 -16.79
CA ARG A 126 -6.04 -0.97 -16.01
C ARG A 126 -5.61 0.29 -15.28
N TYR A 127 -4.42 0.30 -14.70
CA TYR A 127 -3.84 1.49 -14.08
C TYR A 127 -3.67 2.63 -15.09
N ALA A 128 -3.10 2.34 -16.25
CA ALA A 128 -2.90 3.33 -17.32
C ALA A 128 -4.23 3.85 -17.89
N GLU A 129 -5.20 2.97 -18.15
CA GLU A 129 -6.57 3.33 -18.57
C GLU A 129 -7.23 4.29 -17.57
N HIS A 130 -7.14 3.99 -16.28
CA HIS A 130 -7.77 4.80 -15.23
C HIS A 130 -7.18 6.20 -15.10
N PHE A 131 -5.85 6.33 -15.23
CA PHE A 131 -5.15 7.60 -15.10
C PHE A 131 -4.87 8.30 -16.44
N GLY A 132 -5.39 7.78 -17.56
CA GLY A 132 -5.19 8.37 -18.89
C GLY A 132 -3.73 8.37 -19.36
N ILE A 133 -2.93 7.38 -18.92
CA ILE A 133 -1.52 7.25 -19.28
C ILE A 133 -1.43 6.51 -20.62
N ASP A 134 -0.74 7.09 -21.62
CA ASP A 134 -0.44 6.38 -22.85
C ASP A 134 0.61 5.27 -22.61
N ALA A 135 0.12 4.03 -22.57
CA ALA A 135 0.90 2.82 -22.38
C ALA A 135 1.15 2.03 -23.68
N SER A 136 0.78 2.58 -24.84
CA SER A 136 0.84 1.89 -26.14
C SER A 136 2.24 1.34 -26.44
N ARG A 137 3.29 2.14 -26.17
CA ARG A 137 4.70 1.74 -26.36
C ARG A 137 5.14 0.54 -25.52
N TRP A 138 4.47 0.25 -24.41
CA TRP A 138 4.84 -0.81 -23.47
C TRP A 138 3.97 -2.06 -23.58
N LEU A 139 2.70 -1.88 -23.95
CA LEU A 139 1.73 -2.97 -24.05
C LEU A 139 1.76 -3.69 -25.40
N GLY A 140 2.42 -3.10 -26.40
CA GLY A 140 2.39 -3.56 -27.79
C GLY A 140 1.06 -3.21 -28.48
N GLN A 141 1.06 -3.15 -29.81
CA GLN A 141 -0.19 -3.11 -30.58
C GLN A 141 -0.88 -4.47 -30.43
N GLN A 142 -2.13 -4.48 -29.93
CA GLN A 142 -2.99 -5.66 -29.97
C GLN A 142 -3.70 -5.77 -31.30
#